data_AF-A0A8T8X9D5-F1
#
_entry.id   AF-A0A8T8X9D5-F1
#
_cell.length_a   1.000
_cell.length_b   1.000
_cell.length_c   1.000
_cell.angle_alpha   90.00
_cell.angle_beta   90.00
_cell.angle_gamma   90.00
#
_symmetry.space_group_name_H-M   'P 1'
#
loop_
_entity.id
_entity.type
_entity.pdbx_description
1 polymer ?
#
loop_
_entity_poly.entity_id
_entity_poly.type
_entity_poly.pdbx_seq_one_letter_code
_entity_poly.pdbx_strand_id
1 'polypeptide(L)'
;MSSSQERIRRLDEDWSGITDPALRKKLQNKLNQRALRRRAETPRPATGSAPAAGQREEPGCLAPVICSHTPSTGAVPALMDRFNAAAYARYHAADPCLDHLFTLSKFNVLRAFVDNMAALRLSIEAMGDDVISPFNMNSPGNPSRQGLPASLFPTSTQCTISHHPWLDCFPFPRMRDNLVKAADSFNDCELCTDIVDPTNGDIGMMVWGDPWLPQSWEVSQLFVAKWAWVIEGCPEIIVHSNYWRARRGLGRLKVGAV
;
A
#
# COMPACT_ATOMS: atom_id res chain seq x y z
N MET A 1 14.55 37.47 -9.08
CA MET A 1 15.14 36.38 -8.25
C MET A 1 14.58 36.53 -6.84
N SER A 2 14.28 35.40 -6.18
CA SER A 2 13.71 35.26 -4.83
C SER A 2 12.17 35.24 -4.72
N SER A 3 11.60 34.04 -4.52
CA SER A 3 10.25 33.84 -3.94
C SER A 3 9.98 32.39 -3.44
N SER A 4 10.90 31.43 -3.59
CA SER A 4 10.64 30.03 -3.18
C SER A 4 11.28 29.62 -1.84
N GLN A 5 11.97 30.52 -1.13
CA GLN A 5 12.74 30.18 0.07
C GLN A 5 11.94 30.22 1.39
N GLU A 6 10.70 30.70 1.40
CA GLU A 6 9.90 30.81 2.63
C GLU A 6 9.06 29.56 2.91
N ARG A 7 9.70 28.38 3.07
CA ARG A 7 9.05 27.26 3.77
C ARG A 7 9.94 26.10 4.24
N ILE A 8 11.24 26.28 4.42
CA ILE A 8 12.10 25.25 5.06
C ILE A 8 12.22 25.64 6.54
N ARG A 9 11.56 24.89 7.43
CA ARG A 9 11.58 25.18 8.88
C ARG A 9 12.57 24.30 9.66
N ARG A 10 13.13 23.26 9.05
CA ARG A 10 14.12 22.37 9.68
C ARG A 10 15.21 21.91 8.70
N LEU A 11 16.41 21.66 9.21
CA LEU A 11 17.57 21.19 8.45
C LEU A 11 17.37 19.80 7.82
N ASP A 12 16.47 18.97 8.35
CA ASP A 12 16.09 17.67 7.76
C ASP A 12 15.12 17.78 6.57
N GLU A 13 14.76 19.00 6.17
CA GLU A 13 13.79 19.30 5.09
C GLU A 13 14.43 20.03 3.89
N ASP A 14 15.74 20.35 3.97
CA ASP A 14 16.46 21.02 2.87
C ASP A 14 16.93 20.00 1.83
N TRP A 15 16.14 19.87 0.76
CA TRP A 15 16.47 19.02 -0.38
C TRP A 15 17.35 19.72 -1.43
N SER A 16 17.63 21.03 -1.27
CA SER A 16 18.30 21.83 -2.31
C SER A 16 19.79 21.52 -2.48
N GLY A 17 20.38 20.72 -1.57
CA GLY A 17 21.77 20.26 -1.61
C GLY A 17 21.96 18.73 -1.60
N ILE A 18 20.89 17.93 -1.71
CA ILE A 18 20.98 16.46 -1.66
C ILE A 18 21.22 15.90 -3.07
N THR A 19 22.38 15.28 -3.27
CA THR A 19 22.81 14.64 -4.52
C THR A 19 22.22 13.26 -4.75
N ASP A 20 21.77 12.56 -3.71
CA ASP A 20 21.09 11.27 -3.83
C ASP A 20 19.63 11.46 -4.33
N PRO A 21 19.30 10.98 -5.55
CA PRO A 21 17.97 11.12 -6.12
C PRO A 21 16.86 10.46 -5.27
N ALA A 22 17.16 9.36 -4.58
CA ALA A 22 16.18 8.64 -3.78
C ALA A 22 15.84 9.42 -2.51
N LEU A 23 16.84 9.92 -1.79
CA LEU A 23 16.65 10.80 -0.63
C LEU A 23 15.92 12.10 -1.01
N ARG A 24 16.24 12.70 -2.16
CA ARG A 24 15.55 13.91 -2.63
C ARG A 24 14.06 13.66 -2.89
N LYS A 25 13.72 12.58 -3.61
CA LYS A 25 12.32 12.20 -3.88
C LYS A 25 11.56 11.90 -2.59
N LYS A 26 12.21 11.25 -1.61
CA LYS A 26 11.65 10.99 -0.28
C LYS A 26 11.28 12.27 0.47
N LEU A 27 12.18 13.25 0.51
CA LEU A 27 11.90 14.55 1.16
C LEU A 27 10.81 15.34 0.43
N GLN A 28 10.77 15.28 -0.90
CA GLN A 28 9.76 15.94 -1.70
C GLN A 28 8.36 15.36 -1.45
N ASN A 29 8.22 14.04 -1.40
CA ASN A 29 6.96 13.37 -1.08
C ASN A 29 6.48 13.74 0.34
N LYS A 30 7.40 13.74 1.32
CA LYS A 30 7.11 14.15 2.72
C LYS A 30 6.60 15.59 2.81
N LEU A 31 7.22 16.52 2.07
CA LEU A 31 6.79 17.93 2.03
C LEU A 31 5.41 18.09 1.36
N ASN A 32 5.16 17.35 0.28
CA ASN A 32 3.88 17.37 -0.43
C ASN A 32 2.75 16.86 0.47
N GLN A 33 2.93 15.71 1.13
CA GLN A 33 1.95 15.15 2.08
C GLN A 33 1.63 16.12 3.22
N ARG A 34 2.65 16.80 3.78
CA ARG A 34 2.44 17.80 4.84
C ARG A 34 1.69 19.04 4.36
N ALA A 35 2.06 19.58 3.20
CA ALA A 35 1.37 20.73 2.60
C ALA A 35 -0.11 20.41 2.35
N LEU A 36 -0.40 19.15 2.05
CA LEU A 36 -1.70 18.62 1.71
C LEU A 36 -2.58 18.42 2.94
N ARG A 37 -2.07 17.81 4.03
CA ARG A 37 -2.80 17.71 5.31
C ARG A 37 -3.18 19.09 5.87
N ARG A 38 -2.28 20.08 5.76
CA ARG A 38 -2.59 21.48 6.12
C ARG A 38 -3.75 22.06 5.31
N ARG A 39 -3.94 21.64 4.06
CA ARG A 39 -5.07 22.06 3.23
C ARG A 39 -6.36 21.35 3.63
N ALA A 40 -6.29 20.09 4.07
CA ALA A 40 -7.45 19.34 4.56
C ALA A 40 -7.95 19.84 5.93
N GLU A 41 -7.07 20.33 6.80
CA GLU A 41 -7.42 20.92 8.10
C GLU A 41 -7.99 22.35 8.00
N THR A 42 -7.83 23.02 6.85
CA THR A 42 -8.32 24.39 6.65
C THR A 42 -9.57 24.38 5.78
N PRO A 43 -10.76 24.81 6.25
CA PRO A 43 -11.96 24.87 5.43
C PRO A 43 -11.76 25.84 4.25
N ARG A 44 -11.98 25.38 3.01
CA ARG A 44 -11.93 26.27 1.84
C ARG A 44 -13.10 27.27 1.91
N PRO A 45 -12.86 28.60 1.81
CA PRO A 45 -13.93 29.52 1.46
C PRO A 45 -14.38 29.23 0.03
N ALA A 46 -15.68 29.14 -0.17
CA ALA A 46 -16.28 28.95 -1.48
C ALA A 46 -16.14 30.24 -2.29
N THR A 47 -15.24 30.27 -3.28
CA THR A 47 -15.34 31.15 -4.46
C THR A 47 -14.27 30.82 -5.49
N GLY A 48 -14.66 30.80 -6.77
CA GLY A 48 -13.79 31.19 -7.89
C GLY A 48 -13.21 30.07 -8.74
N SER A 49 -13.77 29.91 -9.94
CA SER A 49 -13.27 29.16 -11.10
C SER A 49 -11.81 29.46 -11.46
N ALA A 50 -11.05 28.43 -11.85
CA ALA A 50 -9.72 28.55 -12.47
C ALA A 50 -9.69 27.89 -13.87
N PRO A 51 -8.92 28.44 -14.83
CA PRO A 51 -9.00 28.08 -16.25
C PRO A 51 -8.09 26.89 -16.64
N ALA A 52 -8.38 26.32 -17.82
CA ALA A 52 -7.64 25.23 -18.45
C ALA A 52 -6.38 25.72 -19.20
N ALA A 53 -5.22 25.12 -18.92
CA ALA A 53 -4.00 25.06 -19.75
C ALA A 53 -2.99 24.14 -19.02
N GLY A 54 -2.21 23.24 -19.62
CA GLY A 54 -2.01 22.72 -20.97
C GLY A 54 -0.97 21.61 -20.78
N GLN A 55 -1.20 20.43 -21.35
CA GLN A 55 -0.32 19.28 -21.18
C GLN A 55 1.01 19.51 -21.91
N ARG A 56 2.11 19.54 -21.16
CA ARG A 56 3.46 19.33 -21.68
C ARG A 56 3.90 17.95 -21.23
N GLU A 57 4.02 17.05 -22.21
CA GLU A 57 4.66 15.75 -22.04
C GLU A 57 6.18 15.94 -21.91
N GLU A 58 6.76 15.42 -20.83
CA GLU A 58 8.20 15.23 -20.66
C GLU A 58 8.44 13.75 -20.27
N PRO A 59 9.54 13.13 -20.72
CA PRO A 59 9.63 11.68 -20.86
C PRO A 59 10.21 10.96 -19.62
N GLY A 60 9.62 9.81 -19.30
CA GLY A 60 10.28 8.64 -18.71
C GLY A 60 10.58 8.64 -17.20
N CYS A 61 9.75 7.94 -16.41
CA CYS A 61 10.21 7.26 -15.19
C CYS A 61 9.23 6.16 -14.76
N LEU A 62 9.69 4.91 -14.76
CA LEU A 62 8.97 3.73 -14.27
C LEU A 62 9.09 3.66 -12.73
N ALA A 63 8.13 4.24 -12.00
CA ALA A 63 7.96 4.06 -10.55
C ALA A 63 6.55 4.53 -10.08
N PRO A 64 6.03 3.92 -9.01
CA PRO A 64 5.28 2.67 -8.98
C PRO A 64 3.79 2.89 -9.30
N VAL A 65 3.24 1.87 -9.93
CA VAL A 65 2.06 1.91 -10.80
C VAL A 65 0.72 1.91 -10.05
N ILE A 66 0.72 1.95 -8.71
CA ILE A 66 -0.52 1.95 -7.90
C ILE A 66 -1.20 3.33 -7.86
N CYS A 67 -0.52 4.41 -8.25
CA CYS A 67 -1.09 5.76 -8.22
C CYS A 67 -1.36 6.40 -9.60
N SER A 68 -1.13 5.73 -10.74
CA SER A 68 -1.47 6.37 -12.04
C SER A 68 -1.64 5.46 -13.25
N HIS A 69 -1.14 4.23 -13.28
CA HIS A 69 -1.29 3.35 -14.45
C HIS A 69 -1.46 1.86 -14.11
N THR A 70 -2.18 1.51 -13.04
CA THR A 70 -2.87 0.22 -13.10
C THR A 70 -3.81 0.27 -14.29
N PRO A 71 -3.92 -0.77 -15.14
CA PRO A 71 -5.12 -0.87 -15.94
C PRO A 71 -6.27 -0.80 -14.94
N SER A 72 -7.28 0.06 -15.19
CA SER A 72 -8.35 0.35 -14.22
C SER A 72 -8.74 -0.94 -13.48
N THR A 73 -8.99 -0.92 -12.18
CA THR A 73 -9.08 -2.16 -11.39
C THR A 73 -10.12 -3.18 -11.93
N GLY A 74 -11.07 -2.75 -12.76
CA GLY A 74 -11.93 -3.63 -13.57
C GLY A 74 -11.21 -4.51 -14.61
N ALA A 75 -9.98 -4.18 -14.96
CA ALA A 75 -9.07 -4.93 -15.82
C ALA A 75 -8.17 -5.90 -15.04
N VAL A 76 -8.08 -5.83 -13.69
CA VAL A 76 -7.34 -6.81 -12.89
C VAL A 76 -7.95 -8.21 -13.02
N PRO A 77 -9.28 -8.40 -12.91
CA PRO A 77 -9.92 -9.69 -13.18
C PRO A 77 -9.61 -10.20 -14.60
N ALA A 78 -9.80 -9.35 -15.62
CA ALA A 78 -9.55 -9.73 -17.00
C ALA A 78 -8.08 -10.07 -17.29
N LEU A 79 -7.15 -9.34 -16.68
CA LEU A 79 -5.71 -9.62 -16.80
C LEU A 79 -5.35 -10.92 -16.07
N MET A 80 -5.97 -11.19 -14.92
CA MET A 80 -5.81 -12.43 -14.18
C MET A 80 -6.35 -13.63 -14.96
N ASP A 81 -7.50 -13.49 -15.63
CA ASP A 81 -8.08 -14.54 -16.48
C ASP A 81 -7.15 -14.88 -17.66
N ARG A 82 -6.61 -13.84 -18.33
CA ARG A 82 -5.64 -14.01 -19.40
C ARG A 82 -4.36 -14.68 -18.92
N PHE A 83 -3.85 -14.26 -17.75
CA PHE A 83 -2.68 -14.85 -17.13
C PHE A 83 -2.93 -16.31 -16.77
N ASN A 84 -4.06 -16.64 -16.15
CA ASN A 84 -4.46 -18.01 -15.83
C ASN A 84 -4.50 -18.88 -17.09
N ALA A 85 -5.16 -18.43 -18.16
CA ALA A 85 -5.22 -19.17 -19.42
C ALA A 85 -3.82 -19.46 -19.99
N ALA A 86 -2.94 -18.46 -19.99
CA ALA A 86 -1.56 -18.62 -20.46
C ALA A 86 -0.73 -19.56 -19.57
N ALA A 87 -0.89 -19.47 -18.25
CA ALA A 87 -0.20 -20.32 -17.29
C ALA A 87 -0.65 -21.77 -17.39
N TYR A 88 -1.96 -22.03 -17.52
CA TYR A 88 -2.50 -23.38 -17.73
C TYR A 88 -2.03 -23.99 -19.04
N ALA A 89 -2.06 -23.24 -20.14
CA ALA A 89 -1.60 -23.73 -21.44
C ALA A 89 -0.14 -24.20 -21.39
N ARG A 90 0.75 -23.43 -20.74
CA ARG A 90 2.15 -23.79 -20.54
C ARG A 90 2.36 -24.98 -19.61
N TYR A 91 1.58 -25.05 -18.53
CA TYR A 91 1.62 -26.20 -17.62
C TYR A 91 1.24 -27.50 -18.34
N HIS A 92 0.17 -27.48 -19.15
CA HIS A 92 -0.24 -28.62 -19.96
C HIS A 92 0.78 -28.97 -21.07
N ALA A 93 1.56 -28.00 -21.53
CA ALA A 93 2.69 -28.21 -22.43
C ALA A 93 3.98 -28.70 -21.73
N ALA A 94 3.92 -28.98 -20.42
CA ALA A 94 5.08 -29.36 -19.59
C ALA A 94 6.22 -28.32 -19.60
N ASP A 95 5.89 -27.04 -19.81
CA ASP A 95 6.84 -25.91 -19.87
C ASP A 95 6.43 -24.79 -18.87
N PRO A 96 6.38 -25.08 -17.56
CA PRO A 96 6.03 -24.07 -16.57
C PRO A 96 7.12 -22.99 -16.49
N CYS A 97 6.71 -21.72 -16.48
CA CYS A 97 7.63 -20.58 -16.38
C CYS A 97 7.71 -20.07 -14.94
N LEU A 98 8.91 -19.87 -14.39
CA LEU A 98 9.10 -19.29 -13.06
C LEU A 98 8.58 -17.84 -12.97
N ASP A 99 8.61 -17.09 -14.07
CA ASP A 99 8.06 -15.73 -14.14
C ASP A 99 6.54 -15.69 -13.92
N HIS A 100 5.86 -16.82 -14.17
CA HIS A 100 4.45 -16.95 -13.84
C HIS A 100 4.24 -16.98 -12.33
N LEU A 101 5.12 -17.61 -11.55
CA LEU A 101 4.97 -17.62 -10.10
C LEU A 101 5.09 -16.22 -9.49
N PHE A 102 6.06 -15.43 -9.98
CA PHE A 102 6.23 -14.04 -9.56
C PHE A 102 5.00 -13.22 -9.91
N THR A 103 4.56 -13.29 -11.17
CA THR A 103 3.38 -12.60 -11.67
C THR A 103 2.11 -12.98 -10.90
N LEU A 104 1.90 -14.28 -10.66
CA LEU A 104 0.75 -14.80 -9.89
C LEU A 104 0.74 -14.26 -8.46
N SER A 105 1.90 -14.22 -7.82
CA SER A 105 2.02 -13.72 -6.46
C SER A 105 1.65 -12.22 -6.37
N LYS A 106 2.06 -11.40 -7.36
CA LYS A 106 1.62 -9.99 -7.46
C LYS A 106 0.10 -9.89 -7.58
N PHE A 107 -0.49 -10.69 -8.47
CA PHE A 107 -1.94 -10.69 -8.65
C PHE A 107 -2.69 -11.16 -7.41
N ASN A 108 -2.16 -12.14 -6.68
CA ASN A 108 -2.78 -12.61 -5.45
C ASN A 108 -2.83 -11.51 -4.38
N VAL A 109 -1.78 -10.70 -4.26
CA VAL A 109 -1.78 -9.54 -3.35
C VAL A 109 -2.78 -8.49 -3.83
N LEU A 110 -2.76 -8.09 -5.10
CA LEU A 110 -3.70 -7.10 -5.63
C LEU A 110 -5.16 -7.55 -5.45
N ARG A 111 -5.47 -8.82 -5.76
CA ARG A 111 -6.78 -9.41 -5.54
C ARG A 111 -7.15 -9.39 -4.06
N ALA A 112 -6.23 -9.73 -3.17
CA ALA A 112 -6.46 -9.69 -1.73
C ALA A 112 -6.86 -8.29 -1.24
N PHE A 113 -6.22 -7.25 -1.75
CA PHE A 113 -6.60 -5.86 -1.43
C PHE A 113 -7.99 -5.51 -1.96
N VAL A 114 -8.32 -5.90 -3.18
CA VAL A 114 -9.66 -5.68 -3.78
C VAL A 114 -10.74 -6.39 -2.99
N ASP A 115 -10.52 -7.65 -2.61
CA ASP A 115 -11.47 -8.46 -1.84
C ASP A 115 -11.69 -7.89 -0.44
N ASN A 116 -10.61 -7.50 0.26
CA ASN A 116 -10.72 -6.86 1.58
C ASN A 116 -11.40 -5.49 1.48
N MET A 117 -11.14 -4.73 0.42
CA MET A 117 -11.82 -3.46 0.15
C MET A 117 -13.32 -3.66 -0.06
N ALA A 118 -13.72 -4.65 -0.85
CA ALA A 118 -15.12 -5.02 -1.05
C ALA A 118 -15.76 -5.49 0.27
N ALA A 119 -15.06 -6.28 1.08
CA ALA A 119 -15.53 -6.68 2.41
C ALA A 119 -15.76 -5.47 3.32
N LEU A 120 -14.89 -4.45 3.26
CA LEU A 120 -15.01 -3.17 3.96
C LEU A 120 -16.05 -2.22 3.35
N ARG A 121 -16.69 -2.61 2.23
CA ARG A 121 -17.64 -1.78 1.45
C ARG A 121 -17.03 -0.47 0.95
N LEU A 122 -15.73 -0.50 0.67
CA LEU A 122 -15.01 0.59 0.05
C LEU A 122 -15.05 0.39 -1.47
N SER A 123 -15.14 1.49 -2.22
CA SER A 123 -15.01 1.49 -3.68
C SER A 123 -13.59 1.93 -4.07
N ILE A 124 -13.05 1.32 -5.13
CA ILE A 124 -11.79 1.77 -5.75
C ILE A 124 -11.89 3.22 -6.21
N GLU A 125 -13.05 3.63 -6.71
CA GLU A 125 -13.31 5.02 -7.12
C GLU A 125 -13.26 6.00 -5.94
N ALA A 126 -13.45 5.49 -4.72
CA ALA A 126 -13.32 6.23 -3.48
C ALA A 126 -11.90 6.16 -2.87
N MET A 127 -10.90 5.64 -3.59
CA MET A 127 -9.49 5.64 -3.18
C MET A 127 -8.65 6.65 -3.98
N GLY A 128 -9.25 7.81 -4.27
CA GLY A 128 -8.49 8.91 -4.84
C GLY A 128 -7.39 9.40 -3.89
N ASP A 129 -6.42 10.12 -4.44
CA ASP A 129 -5.43 10.82 -3.63
C ASP A 129 -6.16 11.72 -2.61
N ASP A 130 -5.67 11.74 -1.38
CA ASP A 130 -6.17 12.56 -0.26
C ASP A 130 -7.54 12.17 0.33
N VAL A 131 -8.06 10.98 -0.02
CA VAL A 131 -9.27 10.49 0.63
C VAL A 131 -8.97 10.07 2.08
N ILE A 132 -9.84 10.49 2.99
CA ILE A 132 -9.82 10.09 4.39
C ILE A 132 -10.71 8.85 4.57
N SER A 133 -10.20 7.86 5.29
CA SER A 133 -10.96 6.64 5.62
C SER A 133 -12.32 6.98 6.27
N PRO A 134 -13.42 6.35 5.82
CA PRO A 134 -14.73 6.55 6.42
C PRO A 134 -14.79 6.09 7.88
N PHE A 135 -13.84 5.26 8.33
CA PHE A 135 -13.75 4.82 9.72
C PHE A 135 -13.21 5.89 10.66
N ASN A 136 -12.51 6.91 10.13
CA ASN A 136 -12.00 8.04 10.92
C ASN A 136 -13.03 9.16 11.11
N MET A 137 -14.05 9.24 10.26
CA MET A 137 -15.06 10.28 10.38
C MET A 137 -16.07 9.91 11.45
N ASN A 138 -16.28 10.79 12.44
CA ASN A 138 -17.44 10.75 13.37
C ASN A 138 -18.77 11.05 12.64
N SER A 139 -18.88 10.66 11.37
CA SER A 139 -19.98 10.97 10.47
C SER A 139 -21.09 9.93 10.62
N PRO A 140 -22.36 10.27 10.34
CA PRO A 140 -23.50 9.35 10.44
C PRO A 140 -23.43 8.08 9.56
N GLY A 141 -22.36 7.93 8.78
CA GLY A 141 -22.12 6.82 7.86
C GLY A 141 -21.02 5.85 8.30
N ASN A 142 -20.61 5.81 9.58
CA ASN A 142 -19.65 4.80 10.04
C ASN A 142 -20.17 3.40 9.65
N PRO A 143 -19.45 2.65 8.79
CA PRO A 143 -19.97 1.40 8.27
C PRO A 143 -20.29 0.45 9.43
N SER A 144 -21.52 -0.05 9.45
CA SER A 144 -21.92 -1.04 10.44
C SER A 144 -20.92 -2.19 10.45
N ARG A 145 -20.47 -2.61 11.64
CA ARG A 145 -19.62 -3.79 11.82
C ARG A 145 -20.31 -5.08 11.36
N GLN A 146 -21.60 -5.03 11.08
CA GLN A 146 -22.40 -6.17 10.66
C GLN A 146 -21.94 -6.68 9.28
N GLY A 147 -21.43 -7.91 9.27
CA GLY A 147 -20.94 -8.60 8.09
C GLY A 147 -19.45 -8.38 7.79
N LEU A 148 -18.73 -7.60 8.60
CA LEU A 148 -17.27 -7.49 8.47
C LEU A 148 -16.57 -8.70 9.10
N PRO A 149 -15.51 -9.24 8.48
CA PRO A 149 -14.60 -10.16 9.15
C PRO A 149 -13.95 -9.50 10.38
N ALA A 150 -13.80 -10.25 11.47
CA ALA A 150 -13.28 -9.71 12.74
C ALA A 150 -11.89 -9.07 12.61
N SER A 151 -11.05 -9.64 11.74
CA SER A 151 -9.70 -9.15 11.38
C SER A 151 -9.69 -7.79 10.69
N LEU A 152 -10.81 -7.39 10.09
CA LEU A 152 -11.01 -6.13 9.36
C LEU A 152 -11.86 -5.12 10.15
N PHE A 153 -12.21 -5.41 11.41
CA PHE A 153 -12.89 -4.42 12.24
C PHE A 153 -12.03 -3.16 12.41
N PRO A 154 -12.64 -1.96 12.32
CA PRO A 154 -11.93 -0.71 12.57
C PRO A 154 -11.39 -0.66 14.00
N THR A 155 -10.13 -0.28 14.15
CA THR A 155 -9.50 -0.13 15.47
C THR A 155 -9.81 1.24 16.07
N SER A 156 -9.62 1.38 17.39
CA SER A 156 -9.75 2.70 18.03
C SER A 156 -8.78 3.72 17.43
N THR A 157 -7.57 3.30 17.05
CA THR A 157 -6.58 4.17 16.40
C THR A 157 -7.12 4.72 15.09
N GLN A 158 -7.69 3.85 14.24
CA GLN A 158 -8.25 4.25 12.95
C GLN A 158 -9.45 5.19 13.12
N CYS A 159 -10.26 4.97 14.16
CA CYS A 159 -11.38 5.86 14.47
C CYS A 159 -10.96 7.24 15.00
N THR A 160 -9.73 7.39 15.49
CA THR A 160 -9.25 8.67 16.06
C THR A 160 -8.28 9.41 15.17
N ILE A 161 -7.45 8.69 14.40
CA ILE A 161 -6.36 9.27 13.61
C ILE A 161 -6.70 9.21 12.12
N SER A 162 -6.68 10.37 11.45
CA SER A 162 -6.93 10.46 10.01
C SER A 162 -5.87 9.71 9.21
N HIS A 163 -6.34 8.91 8.25
CA HIS A 163 -5.51 8.03 7.42
C HIS A 163 -6.21 7.71 6.09
N HIS A 164 -5.43 7.23 5.11
CA HIS A 164 -5.94 6.84 3.81
C HIS A 164 -6.61 5.45 3.86
N PRO A 165 -7.78 5.23 3.21
CA PRO A 165 -8.55 3.99 3.31
C PRO A 165 -7.79 2.72 2.91
N TRP A 166 -6.73 2.81 2.10
CA TRP A 166 -5.96 1.63 1.71
C TRP A 166 -5.31 0.89 2.88
N LEU A 167 -5.03 1.61 3.99
CA LEU A 167 -4.49 1.00 5.20
C LEU A 167 -5.53 0.12 5.90
N ASP A 168 -6.83 0.30 5.63
CA ASP A 168 -7.89 -0.52 6.20
C ASP A 168 -7.88 -1.95 5.65
N CYS A 169 -7.31 -2.17 4.46
CA CYS A 169 -7.34 -3.45 3.76
C CYS A 169 -6.43 -4.53 4.38
N PHE A 170 -5.57 -4.19 5.34
CA PHE A 170 -4.73 -5.19 6.01
C PHE A 170 -5.52 -5.93 7.11
N PRO A 171 -5.57 -7.28 7.11
CA PRO A 171 -6.34 -8.05 8.11
C PRO A 171 -5.63 -8.17 9.47
N PHE A 172 -4.78 -7.21 9.82
CA PHE A 172 -3.97 -7.21 11.03
C PHE A 172 -4.22 -5.91 11.80
N PRO A 173 -5.08 -5.91 12.83
CA PRO A 173 -5.41 -4.71 13.59
C PRO A 173 -4.19 -3.95 14.12
N ARG A 174 -3.20 -4.67 14.65
CA ARG A 174 -1.97 -4.07 15.18
C ARG A 174 -1.08 -3.47 14.07
N MET A 175 -0.96 -4.14 12.92
CA MET A 175 -0.26 -3.59 11.75
C MET A 175 -0.89 -2.27 11.29
N ARG A 176 -2.23 -2.25 11.20
CA ARG A 176 -2.98 -1.04 10.83
C ARG A 176 -2.73 0.09 11.83
N ASP A 177 -2.78 -0.21 13.13
CA ASP A 177 -2.43 0.75 14.17
C ASP A 177 -1.02 1.33 13.98
N ASN A 178 -0.03 0.49 13.67
CA ASN A 178 1.37 0.91 13.48
C ASN A 178 1.48 1.86 12.28
N LEU A 179 0.89 1.49 11.13
CA LEU A 179 0.89 2.30 9.91
C LEU A 179 0.18 3.64 10.11
N VAL A 180 -0.98 3.63 10.77
CA VAL A 180 -1.75 4.84 11.04
C VAL A 180 -1.01 5.78 11.99
N LYS A 181 -0.38 5.25 13.04
CA LYS A 181 0.41 6.05 14.00
C LYS A 181 1.69 6.61 13.39
N ALA A 182 2.32 5.87 12.48
CA ALA A 182 3.49 6.34 11.75
C ALA A 182 3.17 7.58 10.90
N ALA A 183 1.91 7.75 10.45
CA ALA A 183 1.46 8.91 9.70
C ALA A 183 2.41 9.21 8.52
N ASP A 184 3.01 10.40 8.46
CA ASP A 184 3.93 10.82 7.39
C ASP A 184 5.40 10.39 7.63
N SER A 185 5.67 9.51 8.61
CA SER A 185 7.03 9.08 8.93
C SER A 185 7.57 8.02 7.96
N PHE A 186 6.74 7.50 7.05
CA PHE A 186 7.12 6.50 6.06
C PHE A 186 6.64 6.88 4.66
N ASN A 187 7.28 6.28 3.65
CA ASN A 187 6.91 6.45 2.26
C ASN A 187 5.94 5.32 1.89
N ASP A 188 4.66 5.66 1.78
CA ASP A 188 3.57 4.76 1.40
C ASP A 188 3.75 4.19 -0.01
N CYS A 189 4.22 4.99 -0.98
CA CYS A 189 4.56 4.49 -2.31
C CYS A 189 5.69 3.44 -2.27
N GLU A 190 6.69 3.64 -1.41
CA GLU A 190 7.80 2.69 -1.24
C GLU A 190 7.33 1.39 -0.58
N LEU A 191 6.54 1.48 0.50
CA LEU A 191 5.94 0.30 1.13
C LEU A 191 5.08 -0.48 0.14
N CYS A 192 4.27 0.23 -0.64
CA CYS A 192 3.40 -0.35 -1.65
C CYS A 192 4.24 -1.09 -2.72
N THR A 193 5.31 -0.45 -3.20
CA THR A 193 6.27 -1.08 -4.14
C THR A 193 6.87 -2.34 -3.55
N ASP A 194 7.36 -2.31 -2.31
CA ASP A 194 7.98 -3.49 -1.70
C ASP A 194 6.97 -4.63 -1.45
N ILE A 195 5.69 -4.30 -1.23
CA ILE A 195 4.62 -5.29 -1.05
C ILE A 195 4.29 -6.02 -2.36
N VAL A 196 4.10 -5.30 -3.47
CA VAL A 196 3.61 -5.87 -4.74
C VAL A 196 4.67 -6.01 -5.84
N ASP A 197 5.76 -5.27 -5.80
CA ASP A 197 6.73 -5.18 -6.89
C ASP A 197 8.13 -5.67 -6.53
N PRO A 198 8.47 -6.91 -6.93
CA PRO A 198 9.78 -7.50 -6.80
C PRO A 198 10.66 -7.08 -7.99
N THR A 199 10.92 -5.80 -8.25
CA THR A 199 11.90 -5.44 -9.30
C THR A 199 13.26 -6.15 -9.15
N ASN A 200 13.51 -6.69 -7.94
CA ASN A 200 14.69 -7.49 -7.59
C ASN A 200 14.40 -8.99 -7.34
N GLY A 201 13.20 -9.50 -7.64
CA GLY A 201 12.82 -10.92 -7.49
C GLY A 201 12.22 -11.33 -6.14
N ASP A 202 12.23 -10.46 -5.12
CA ASP A 202 11.65 -10.73 -3.80
C ASP A 202 10.38 -9.91 -3.56
N ILE A 203 9.23 -10.58 -3.46
CA ILE A 203 7.94 -9.96 -3.13
C ILE A 203 7.85 -9.78 -1.61
N GLY A 204 7.48 -8.59 -1.13
CA GLY A 204 7.38 -8.30 0.29
C GLY A 204 6.30 -9.13 1.01
N MET A 205 5.17 -9.36 0.34
CA MET A 205 4.06 -10.14 0.90
C MET A 205 3.48 -11.13 -0.11
N MET A 206 2.98 -12.26 0.38
CA MET A 206 2.26 -13.26 -0.39
C MET A 206 0.92 -13.56 0.28
N VAL A 207 -0.09 -13.88 -0.52
CA VAL A 207 -1.42 -14.28 -0.04
C VAL A 207 -1.79 -15.63 -0.64
N TRP A 208 -2.06 -16.60 0.24
CA TRP A 208 -2.24 -18.02 -0.07
C TRP A 208 -3.69 -18.50 -0.03
N GLY A 209 -4.62 -17.68 0.48
CA GLY A 209 -6.02 -18.04 0.69
C GLY A 209 -6.88 -16.80 0.87
N ASP A 210 -7.98 -16.94 1.62
CA ASP A 210 -8.92 -15.84 1.84
C ASP A 210 -8.22 -14.64 2.51
N PRO A 211 -8.35 -13.43 1.95
CA PRO A 211 -7.50 -12.30 2.29
C PRO A 211 -7.88 -11.62 3.61
N TRP A 212 -9.09 -11.84 4.12
CA TRP A 212 -9.49 -11.39 5.45
C TRP A 212 -8.97 -12.34 6.55
N LEU A 213 -8.38 -13.49 6.22
CA LEU A 213 -7.83 -14.40 7.22
C LEU A 213 -6.33 -14.11 7.42
N PRO A 214 -5.88 -13.72 8.63
CA PRO A 214 -4.46 -13.47 8.93
C PRO A 214 -3.54 -14.64 8.53
N GLN A 215 -4.02 -15.87 8.68
CA GLN A 215 -3.26 -17.08 8.33
C GLN A 215 -2.98 -17.25 6.84
N SER A 216 -3.69 -16.53 5.97
CA SER A 216 -3.46 -16.57 4.52
C SER A 216 -2.26 -15.74 4.09
N TRP A 217 -1.71 -14.89 4.96
CA TRP A 217 -0.66 -13.96 4.60
C TRP A 217 0.72 -14.47 5.04
N GLU A 218 1.71 -14.22 4.18
CA GLU A 218 3.12 -14.44 4.45
C GLU A 218 3.90 -13.14 4.15
N VAL A 219 4.80 -12.74 5.05
CA VAL A 219 5.81 -11.72 4.78
C VAL A 219 7.15 -12.37 4.42
N SER A 220 7.88 -11.77 3.49
CA SER A 220 9.20 -12.24 3.10
C SER A 220 10.30 -11.77 4.05
N GLN A 221 11.49 -12.35 3.90
CA GLN A 221 12.67 -11.92 4.67
C GLN A 221 13.04 -10.46 4.37
N LEU A 222 12.86 -10.01 3.12
CA LEU A 222 13.07 -8.63 2.70
C LEU A 222 12.11 -7.68 3.43
N PHE A 223 10.83 -8.05 3.51
CA PHE A 223 9.85 -7.25 4.23
C PHE A 223 10.20 -7.15 5.72
N VAL A 224 10.57 -8.26 6.36
CA VAL A 224 11.00 -8.25 7.76
C VAL A 224 12.24 -7.37 7.95
N ALA A 225 13.22 -7.41 7.05
CA ALA A 225 14.44 -6.62 7.19
C ALA A 225 14.21 -5.11 7.11
N LYS A 226 13.24 -4.66 6.30
CA LYS A 226 13.00 -3.23 6.02
C LYS A 226 11.80 -2.65 6.80
N TRP A 227 10.76 -3.44 6.97
CA TRP A 227 9.45 -3.03 7.50
C TRP A 227 9.09 -3.75 8.80
N ALA A 228 10.07 -4.22 9.58
CA ALA A 228 9.82 -4.90 10.88
C ALA A 228 8.86 -4.11 11.80
N TRP A 229 9.00 -2.79 11.86
CA TRP A 229 8.14 -1.91 12.67
C TRP A 229 6.66 -1.95 12.25
N VAL A 230 6.36 -2.24 10.98
CA VAL A 230 4.98 -2.38 10.47
C VAL A 230 4.30 -3.57 11.14
N ILE A 231 5.03 -4.66 11.36
CA ILE A 231 4.54 -5.91 11.95
C ILE A 231 4.86 -6.05 13.45
N GLU A 232 5.35 -4.98 14.09
CA GLU A 232 5.65 -5.00 15.52
C GLU A 232 4.38 -5.31 16.33
N GLY A 233 4.48 -6.28 17.25
CA GLY A 233 3.34 -6.75 18.04
C GLY A 233 2.34 -7.63 17.29
N CYS A 234 2.67 -8.13 16.09
CA CYS A 234 1.85 -9.07 15.31
C CYS A 234 2.52 -10.48 15.24
N PRO A 235 2.66 -11.23 16.36
CA PRO A 235 3.36 -12.52 16.33
C PRO A 235 2.73 -13.53 15.37
N GLU A 236 1.42 -13.44 15.13
CA GLU A 236 0.66 -14.29 14.22
C GLU A 236 1.20 -14.24 12.79
N ILE A 237 1.61 -13.07 12.29
CA ILE A 237 2.11 -12.96 10.91
C ILE A 237 3.42 -13.72 10.74
N ILE A 238 4.29 -13.72 11.75
CA ILE A 238 5.54 -14.47 11.75
C ILE A 238 5.28 -15.97 11.83
N VAL A 239 4.31 -16.39 12.66
CA VAL A 239 3.90 -17.80 12.77
C VAL A 239 3.39 -18.32 11.43
N HIS A 240 2.45 -17.61 10.81
CA HIS A 240 1.85 -18.01 9.53
C HIS A 240 2.84 -17.92 8.37
N SER A 241 3.71 -16.91 8.36
CA SER A 241 4.79 -16.84 7.38
C SER A 241 5.69 -18.06 7.46
N ASN A 242 6.12 -18.45 8.67
CA ASN A 242 6.95 -19.64 8.86
C ASN A 242 6.23 -20.95 8.48
N TYR A 243 4.91 -21.02 8.66
CA TYR A 243 4.11 -22.15 8.20
C TYR A 243 4.17 -22.29 6.66
N TRP A 244 3.92 -21.22 5.91
CA TRP A 244 3.97 -21.24 4.44
C TRP A 244 5.38 -21.47 3.89
N ARG A 245 6.38 -20.87 4.54
CA ARG A 245 7.80 -21.10 4.23
C ARG A 245 8.20 -22.56 4.39
N ALA A 246 7.82 -23.20 5.51
CA ALA A 246 8.14 -24.59 5.77
C ALA A 246 7.53 -25.55 4.74
N ARG A 247 6.30 -25.29 4.28
CA ARG A 247 5.65 -26.07 3.20
C ARG A 247 6.38 -26.01 1.87
N ARG A 248 7.20 -24.98 1.66
CA ARG A 248 8.06 -24.79 0.48
C ARG A 248 9.52 -25.17 0.73
N GLY A 249 9.84 -25.75 1.89
CA GLY A 249 11.21 -26.12 2.27
C GLY A 249 12.11 -24.93 2.62
N LEU A 250 11.54 -23.75 2.86
CA LEU A 250 12.29 -22.55 3.23
C LEU A 250 12.53 -22.47 4.74
N GLY A 251 13.68 -21.93 5.14
CA GLY A 251 14.00 -21.68 6.54
C GLY A 251 13.11 -20.60 7.17
N ARG A 252 13.05 -20.60 8.52
CA ARG A 252 12.30 -19.59 9.29
C ARG A 252 12.80 -18.18 9.01
N LEU A 253 11.90 -17.20 9.15
CA LEU A 253 12.24 -15.77 9.11
C LEU A 253 13.24 -15.42 10.20
N LYS A 254 14.25 -14.63 9.84
CA LYS A 254 15.18 -14.01 10.76
C LYS A 254 14.57 -12.67 11.20
N VAL A 255 14.00 -12.65 12.40
CA VAL A 255 13.49 -11.43 13.04
C VAL A 255 14.65 -10.83 13.83
N GLY A 256 15.05 -9.60 13.51
CA GLY A 256 16.04 -8.89 14.32
C GLY A 256 15.52 -8.71 15.74
N ALA A 257 16.41 -8.73 16.75
CA ALA A 257 16.03 -8.27 18.08
C ALA A 257 15.71 -6.78 17.96
N VAL A 258 14.43 -6.43 18.13
CA VAL A 258 13.95 -5.05 18.22
C VAL A 258 14.31 -4.50 19.59
#